data_AF-A0A673AF14-F1
#
_entry.id   AF-A0A673AF14-F1
#
_cell.length_a   1.000
_cell.length_b   1.000
_cell.length_c   1.000
_cell.angle_alpha   90.00
_cell.angle_beta   90.00
_cell.angle_gamma   90.00
#
_symmetry.space_group_name_H-M   'P 1'
#
loop_
_entity.id
_entity.type
_entity.pdbx_description
1 polymer ?
#
loop_
_entity_poly.entity_id
_entity_poly.type
_entity_poly.pdbx_seq_one_letter_code
_entity_poly.pdbx_strand_id
1 'polypeptide(L)'
;LCFDFHPSDSSVYLIGTGEGHIHKCSITNRNHYLETYQKHFGAVNHIDRSPFYPDVFLSCSYDWTIQLWKEKTLTPILGFSSSQRSVVTVRWSPHQPDVFAAINGQQMEIWDLNTNILNPIIVHRAAPGVEFTSLLFARATDYVLVGDSDGEVTVYQLRNLRVDSYSNLTNHT
;
A
#
# COMPACT_ATOMS: atom_id res chain seq x y z
N LEU A 1 -4.57 14.33 -2.33
CA LEU A 1 -4.83 14.53 -0.89
C LEU A 1 -5.37 13.22 -0.35
N CYS A 2 -4.60 12.56 0.51
CA CYS A 2 -4.96 11.29 1.15
C CYS A 2 -4.61 11.38 2.63
N PHE A 3 -5.26 10.56 3.46
CA PHE A 3 -4.93 10.44 4.88
C PHE A 3 -5.23 9.04 5.36
N ASP A 4 -4.60 8.66 6.47
CA ASP A 4 -4.86 7.40 7.15
C ASP A 4 -4.65 7.58 8.67
N PHE A 5 -5.45 6.90 9.49
CA PHE A 5 -5.37 6.98 10.95
C PHE A 5 -4.44 5.92 11.54
N HIS A 6 -3.77 6.24 12.64
CA HIS A 6 -2.98 5.25 13.35
C HIS A 6 -3.91 4.17 13.95
N PRO A 7 -3.60 2.88 13.78
CA PRO A 7 -4.55 1.80 14.10
C PRO A 7 -4.90 1.69 15.58
N SER A 8 -4.00 2.11 16.47
CA SER A 8 -4.21 2.06 17.93
C SER A 8 -4.34 3.42 18.62
N ASP A 9 -4.10 4.53 17.90
CA ASP A 9 -4.17 5.88 18.48
C ASP A 9 -4.93 6.77 17.51
N SER A 10 -6.24 6.89 17.73
CA SER A 10 -7.13 7.68 16.87
C SER A 10 -6.81 9.18 16.88
N SER A 11 -5.95 9.65 17.79
CA SER A 11 -5.50 11.04 17.78
C SER A 11 -4.40 11.29 16.75
N VAL A 12 -3.74 10.25 16.25
CA VAL A 12 -2.62 10.34 15.31
C VAL A 12 -3.05 9.91 13.92
N TYR A 13 -2.63 10.66 12.90
CA TYR A 13 -2.90 10.34 11.50
C TYR A 13 -1.75 10.80 10.60
N LEU A 14 -1.67 10.21 9.41
CA LEU A 14 -0.78 10.64 8.33
C LEU A 14 -1.60 11.37 7.28
N ILE A 15 -1.02 12.39 6.65
CA ILE A 15 -1.59 13.09 5.51
C ILE A 15 -0.57 13.22 4.38
N GLY A 16 -0.97 12.85 3.17
CA GLY A 16 -0.20 13.02 1.96
C GLY A 16 -0.61 14.29 1.21
N THR A 17 0.37 15.11 0.83
CA THR A 17 0.16 16.42 0.19
C THR A 17 0.37 16.36 -1.32
N GLY A 18 -0.06 17.42 -2.02
CA GLY A 18 0.21 17.59 -3.45
C GLY A 18 1.69 17.81 -3.80
N GLU A 19 2.48 18.25 -2.82
CA GLU A 19 3.91 18.56 -2.99
C GLU A 19 4.81 17.33 -2.74
N GLY A 20 4.24 16.14 -2.50
CA GLY A 20 5.00 14.91 -2.23
C GLY A 20 5.46 14.73 -0.79
N HIS A 21 5.00 15.59 0.13
CA HIS A 21 5.26 15.40 1.55
C HIS A 21 4.21 14.50 2.20
N ILE A 22 4.66 13.75 3.19
CA ILE A 22 3.78 13.04 4.12
C ILE A 22 4.02 13.62 5.51
N HIS A 23 2.97 14.13 6.15
CA HIS A 23 3.04 14.67 7.50
C HIS A 23 2.34 13.74 8.47
N LYS A 24 2.99 13.49 9.60
CA LYS A 24 2.34 12.88 10.76
C LYS A 24 1.79 13.98 11.65
N CYS A 25 0.52 13.90 11.96
CA CYS A 25 -0.23 14.93 12.66
C CYS A 25 -0.91 14.35 13.89
N SER A 26 -1.26 15.21 14.84
CA SER A 26 -2.12 14.86 15.96
C SER A 26 -3.34 15.78 16.02
N ILE A 27 -4.50 15.22 16.33
CA ILE A 27 -5.73 15.98 16.59
C ILE A 27 -5.58 16.87 17.83
N THR A 28 -4.85 16.41 18.84
CA THR A 28 -4.68 17.14 20.11
C THR A 28 -3.62 18.24 20.00
N ASN A 29 -2.57 17.99 19.21
CA ASN A 29 -1.52 18.98 18.93
C ASN A 29 -1.58 19.43 17.47
N ARG A 30 -2.41 20.46 17.20
CA ARG A 30 -2.66 20.98 15.85
C ARG A 30 -1.62 21.99 15.34
N ASN A 31 -0.71 22.45 16.19
CA ASN A 31 0.18 23.57 15.87
C ASN A 31 1.46 23.13 15.14
N HIS A 32 1.81 21.85 15.20
CA HIS A 32 3.02 21.33 14.59
C HIS A 32 2.80 19.92 14.04
N TYR A 33 3.48 19.61 12.94
CA TYR A 33 3.64 18.24 12.49
C TYR A 33 4.55 17.49 13.46
N LEU A 34 4.18 16.26 13.81
CA LEU A 34 5.00 15.39 14.64
C LEU A 34 6.24 14.92 13.87
N GLU A 35 6.04 14.53 12.61
CA GLU A 35 7.08 14.05 11.70
C GLU A 35 6.74 14.50 10.27
N THR A 36 7.75 14.60 9.40
CA THR A 36 7.58 14.90 7.97
C THR A 36 8.51 14.01 7.15
N TYR A 37 7.93 13.22 6.26
CA TYR A 37 8.63 12.33 5.35
C TYR A 37 8.66 12.96 3.96
N GLN A 38 9.86 13.06 3.39
CA GLN A 38 10.10 13.76 2.12
C GLN A 38 10.90 12.84 1.20
N LYS A 39 10.21 12.31 0.19
CA LYS A 39 10.84 11.51 -0.87
C LYS A 39 10.08 11.59 -2.17
N HIS A 40 8.76 11.63 -2.11
CA HIS A 40 7.95 11.77 -3.31
C HIS A 40 8.20 13.14 -3.95
N PHE A 41 8.30 13.15 -5.27
CA PHE A 41 8.52 14.34 -6.11
C PHE A 41 7.25 14.80 -6.83
N GLY A 42 6.11 14.21 -6.45
CA GLY A 42 4.79 14.55 -6.95
C GLY A 42 3.73 14.22 -5.90
N ALA A 43 2.48 14.52 -6.22
CA ALA A 43 1.37 14.37 -5.29
C ALA A 43 1.29 12.94 -4.71
N VAL A 44 1.16 12.86 -3.39
CA VAL A 44 0.92 11.59 -2.70
C VAL A 44 -0.55 11.21 -2.89
N ASN A 45 -0.76 10.14 -3.66
CA ASN A 45 -2.09 9.67 -4.05
C ASN A 45 -2.72 8.81 -2.95
N HIS A 46 -1.91 8.00 -2.26
CA HIS A 46 -2.39 7.12 -1.19
C HIS A 46 -1.34 6.89 -0.10
N ILE A 47 -1.81 6.69 1.13
CA ILE A 47 -1.06 6.16 2.27
C ILE A 47 -1.86 5.00 2.86
N ASP A 48 -1.21 3.86 3.13
CA ASP A 48 -1.86 2.70 3.74
C ASP A 48 -0.95 2.10 4.83
N ARG A 49 -1.41 2.10 6.08
CA ARG A 49 -0.67 1.49 7.19
C ARG A 49 -0.73 -0.02 7.15
N SER A 50 0.35 -0.64 7.60
CA SER A 50 0.40 -2.10 7.73
C SER A 50 -0.58 -2.56 8.80
N PRO A 51 -1.41 -3.59 8.52
CA PRO A 51 -2.27 -4.18 9.54
C PRO A 51 -1.49 -5.04 10.55
N PHE A 52 -0.21 -5.32 10.29
CA PHE A 52 0.65 -6.16 11.14
C PHE A 52 1.65 -5.35 11.97
N TYR A 53 2.07 -4.19 11.46
CA TYR A 53 3.11 -3.36 12.09
C TYR A 53 2.63 -1.89 12.18
N PRO A 54 2.20 -1.42 13.37
CA PRO A 54 1.62 -0.08 13.54
C PRO A 54 2.50 1.09 13.11
N ASP A 55 3.83 0.88 13.13
CA ASP A 55 4.83 1.87 12.76
C ASP A 55 5.28 1.75 11.29
N VAL A 56 4.65 0.90 10.48
CA VAL A 56 4.99 0.69 9.06
C VAL A 56 3.84 1.15 8.18
N PHE A 57 4.15 1.85 7.09
CA PHE A 57 3.16 2.26 6.11
C PHE A 57 3.73 2.29 4.68
N LEU A 58 2.83 2.17 3.72
CA LEU A 58 3.10 2.39 2.30
C LEU A 58 2.59 3.76 1.89
N SER A 59 3.23 4.35 0.90
CA SER A 59 2.69 5.48 0.15
C SER A 59 2.92 5.31 -1.34
N CYS A 60 2.04 5.89 -2.16
CA CYS A 60 2.20 5.90 -3.60
C CYS A 60 1.90 7.29 -4.18
N SER A 61 2.47 7.59 -5.35
CA SER A 61 2.53 8.97 -5.85
C SER A 61 2.36 9.09 -7.35
N TYR A 62 2.07 10.32 -7.77
CA TYR A 62 2.11 10.76 -9.15
C TYR A 62 3.50 10.63 -9.79
N ASP A 63 4.57 10.59 -8.97
CA ASP A 63 5.96 10.38 -9.42
C ASP A 63 6.32 8.94 -9.82
N TRP A 64 5.31 8.07 -9.90
CA TRP A 64 5.42 6.67 -10.34
C TRP A 64 6.01 5.71 -9.30
N THR A 65 6.31 6.21 -8.10
CA THR A 65 6.93 5.40 -7.06
C THR A 65 5.95 5.00 -5.98
N ILE A 66 6.25 3.87 -5.35
CA ILE A 66 5.72 3.42 -4.07
C ILE A 66 6.87 3.46 -3.07
N GLN A 67 6.62 3.90 -1.85
CA GLN A 67 7.63 3.95 -0.79
C GLN A 67 7.14 3.17 0.42
N LEU A 68 8.03 2.35 0.99
CA LEU A 68 7.83 1.68 2.27
C LEU A 68 8.53 2.46 3.37
N TRP A 69 7.78 2.80 4.41
CA TRP A 69 8.25 3.65 5.49
C TRP A 69 8.16 2.93 6.82
N LYS A 70 9.04 3.35 7.73
CA LYS A 70 8.92 3.09 9.16
C LYS A 70 8.88 4.41 9.89
N GLU A 71 7.91 4.61 10.78
CA GLU A 71 7.82 5.82 11.58
C GLU A 71 9.13 6.09 12.33
N LYS A 72 9.43 7.37 12.59
CA LYS A 72 10.71 7.88 13.10
C LYS A 72 11.90 7.73 12.15
N THR A 73 11.78 6.95 11.07
CA THR A 73 12.77 6.88 9.99
C THR A 73 12.35 7.85 8.88
N LEU A 74 13.04 8.98 8.76
CA LEU A 74 12.66 10.04 7.82
C LEU A 74 13.01 9.74 6.36
N THR A 75 13.72 8.63 6.11
CA THR A 75 14.00 8.08 4.78
C THR A 75 13.23 6.78 4.59
N PRO A 76 12.76 6.47 3.37
CA PRO A 76 12.07 5.22 3.11
C PRO A 76 13.01 4.02 3.33
N ILE A 77 12.44 2.91 3.77
CA ILE A 77 13.14 1.61 3.88
C ILE A 77 13.42 1.06 2.48
N LEU A 78 12.39 1.09 1.62
CA LEU A 78 12.44 0.63 0.24
C LEU A 78 11.60 1.56 -0.65
N GLY A 79 12.01 1.65 -1.91
CA GLY A 79 11.24 2.30 -2.96
C GLY A 79 11.01 1.34 -4.12
N PHE A 80 9.80 1.37 -4.69
CA PHE A 80 9.37 0.50 -5.78
C PHE A 80 8.91 1.34 -6.96
N SER A 81 9.23 0.87 -8.16
CA SER A 81 8.80 1.48 -9.42
C SER A 81 8.85 0.41 -10.50
N SER A 82 7.69 0.01 -11.01
CA SER A 82 7.52 -1.01 -12.05
C SER A 82 7.25 -0.43 -13.43
N SER A 83 6.79 0.82 -13.49
CA SER A 83 6.28 1.46 -14.70
C SER A 83 6.41 2.98 -14.59
N GLN A 84 6.34 3.67 -15.73
CA GLN A 84 6.43 5.14 -15.79
C GLN A 84 5.03 5.77 -15.77
N ARG A 85 4.18 5.38 -14.82
CA ARG A 85 2.82 5.90 -14.65
C ARG A 85 2.50 6.20 -13.19
N SER A 86 1.64 7.20 -12.97
CA SER A 86 1.15 7.58 -11.65
C SER A 86 0.51 6.38 -10.96
N VAL A 87 0.93 6.09 -9.73
CA VAL A 87 0.35 5.01 -8.94
C VAL A 87 -0.88 5.56 -8.21
N VAL A 88 -2.06 5.05 -8.58
CA VAL A 88 -3.37 5.55 -8.13
C VAL A 88 -3.66 5.15 -6.70
N THR A 89 -3.37 3.89 -6.34
CA THR A 89 -3.58 3.38 -4.98
C THR A 89 -2.61 2.26 -4.66
N VAL A 90 -2.31 2.11 -3.37
CA VAL A 90 -1.57 1.00 -2.78
C VAL A 90 -2.36 0.45 -1.59
N ARG A 91 -2.34 -0.86 -1.39
CA ARG A 91 -3.04 -1.57 -0.31
C ARG A 91 -2.19 -2.70 0.23
N TRP A 92 -2.01 -2.76 1.54
CA TRP A 92 -1.50 -3.96 2.22
C TRP A 92 -2.49 -5.11 2.10
N SER A 93 -1.96 -6.33 2.01
CA SER A 93 -2.75 -7.52 2.28
C SER A 93 -3.11 -7.55 3.77
N PRO A 94 -4.38 -7.82 4.13
CA PRO A 94 -4.78 -8.02 5.52
C PRO A 94 -4.37 -9.40 6.06
N HIS A 95 -3.89 -10.30 5.19
CA HIS A 95 -3.59 -11.69 5.52
C HIS A 95 -2.10 -12.01 5.53
N GLN A 96 -1.28 -11.22 4.81
CA GLN A 96 0.14 -11.48 4.66
C GLN A 96 0.96 -10.19 4.87
N PRO A 97 1.87 -10.13 5.85
CA PRO A 97 2.56 -8.90 6.26
C PRO A 97 3.50 -8.32 5.21
N ASP A 98 3.95 -9.14 4.25
CA ASP A 98 4.95 -8.78 3.25
C ASP A 98 4.34 -8.64 1.84
N VAL A 99 3.01 -8.71 1.74
CA VAL A 99 2.28 -8.63 0.48
C VAL A 99 1.48 -7.34 0.42
N PHE A 100 1.58 -6.65 -0.71
CA PHE A 100 0.73 -5.51 -1.02
C PHE A 100 0.33 -5.53 -2.50
N ALA A 101 -0.68 -4.74 -2.84
CA ALA A 101 -1.10 -4.53 -4.21
C ALA A 101 -1.12 -3.05 -4.54
N ALA A 102 -0.92 -2.73 -5.82
CA ALA A 102 -0.96 -1.37 -6.33
C ALA A 102 -1.62 -1.32 -7.71
N ILE A 103 -2.21 -0.19 -8.06
CA ILE A 103 -2.71 0.06 -9.41
C ILE A 103 -2.18 1.39 -9.94
N ASN A 104 -1.90 1.46 -11.23
CA ASN A 104 -1.42 2.68 -11.91
C ASN A 104 -2.36 3.14 -13.04
N GLY A 105 -3.62 2.74 -12.98
CA GLY A 105 -4.61 2.87 -14.05
C GLY A 105 -4.51 1.74 -15.07
N GLN A 106 -3.34 1.50 -15.66
CA GLN A 106 -3.21 0.52 -16.74
C GLN A 106 -3.10 -0.94 -16.25
N GLN A 107 -2.56 -1.14 -15.05
CA GLN A 107 -2.37 -2.48 -14.49
C GLN A 107 -2.53 -2.48 -12.97
N MET A 108 -2.97 -3.64 -12.48
CA MET A 108 -2.88 -4.05 -11.09
C MET A 108 -1.62 -4.90 -10.91
N GLU A 109 -0.93 -4.68 -9.81
CA GLU A 109 0.28 -5.39 -9.42
C GLU A 109 0.11 -6.00 -8.03
N ILE A 110 0.60 -7.21 -7.85
CA ILE A 110 0.79 -7.82 -6.53
C ILE A 110 2.28 -7.95 -6.28
N TRP A 111 2.71 -7.47 -5.13
CA TRP A 111 4.09 -7.50 -4.65
C TRP A 111 4.18 -8.43 -3.44
N ASP A 112 5.21 -9.27 -3.42
CA ASP A 112 5.58 -10.09 -2.26
C ASP A 112 7.06 -9.83 -1.96
N LEU A 113 7.30 -9.10 -0.87
CA LEU A 113 8.64 -8.64 -0.49
C LEU A 113 9.56 -9.78 -0.09
N ASN A 114 9.03 -10.94 0.31
CA ASN A 114 9.86 -12.11 0.59
C ASN A 114 10.28 -12.87 -0.66
N THR A 115 9.57 -12.66 -1.77
CA THR A 115 9.81 -13.38 -3.02
C THR A 115 10.62 -12.53 -3.98
N ASN A 116 10.24 -11.27 -4.19
CA ASN A 116 10.97 -10.34 -5.05
C ASN A 116 10.70 -8.88 -4.68
N ILE A 117 11.73 -8.18 -4.20
CA ILE A 117 11.64 -6.75 -3.87
C ILE A 117 11.80 -5.82 -5.09
N LEU A 118 12.30 -6.34 -6.22
CA LEU A 118 12.62 -5.55 -7.40
C LEU A 118 11.46 -5.46 -8.39
N ASN A 119 10.63 -6.50 -8.48
CA ASN A 119 9.54 -6.60 -9.45
C ASN A 119 8.28 -7.21 -8.82
N PRO A 120 7.08 -6.82 -9.28
CA PRO A 120 5.84 -7.45 -8.85
C PRO A 120 5.81 -8.93 -9.28
N ILE A 121 5.21 -9.77 -8.44
CA ILE A 121 5.07 -11.21 -8.71
C ILE A 121 3.85 -11.52 -9.59
N ILE A 122 2.86 -10.61 -9.63
CA ILE A 122 1.70 -10.69 -10.50
C ILE A 122 1.47 -9.32 -11.12
N VAL A 123 1.21 -9.29 -12.43
CA VAL A 123 0.76 -8.10 -13.15
C VAL A 123 -0.47 -8.47 -13.97
N HIS A 124 -1.57 -7.78 -13.74
CA HIS A 124 -2.79 -7.90 -14.52
C HIS A 124 -3.11 -6.58 -15.20
N ARG A 125 -3.28 -6.59 -16.53
CA ARG A 125 -3.47 -5.38 -17.33
C ARG A 125 -4.94 -5.14 -17.60
N ALA A 126 -5.37 -3.89 -17.51
CA ALA A 126 -6.69 -3.46 -17.93
C ALA A 126 -6.87 -3.67 -19.44
N ALA A 127 -8.13 -3.82 -19.85
CA ALA A 127 -8.50 -3.87 -21.26
C ALA A 127 -8.13 -2.54 -21.97
N PRO A 128 -7.89 -2.55 -23.30
CA PRO A 128 -7.61 -1.32 -24.03
C PRO A 128 -8.71 -0.27 -23.85
N GLY A 129 -8.33 0.94 -23.41
CA GLY A 129 -9.27 2.05 -23.18
C GLY A 129 -9.88 2.10 -21.77
N VAL A 130 -9.61 1.10 -20.93
CA VAL A 130 -10.10 1.02 -19.55
C VAL A 130 -8.95 1.32 -18.58
N GLU A 131 -9.24 2.03 -17.49
CA GLU A 131 -8.29 2.24 -16.39
C GLU A 131 -8.84 1.68 -15.07
N PHE A 132 -8.03 0.94 -14.32
CA PHE A 132 -8.32 0.56 -12.95
C PHE A 132 -8.30 1.79 -12.03
N THR A 133 -9.37 1.97 -11.26
CA THR A 133 -9.62 3.17 -10.46
C THR A 133 -9.58 2.88 -8.95
N SER A 134 -9.84 1.64 -8.54
CA SER A 134 -9.91 1.27 -7.14
C SER A 134 -9.42 -0.15 -6.88
N LEU A 135 -8.97 -0.40 -5.64
CA LEU A 135 -8.36 -1.65 -5.22
C LEU A 135 -8.77 -1.96 -3.78
N LEU A 136 -9.17 -3.21 -3.53
CA LEU A 136 -9.54 -3.69 -2.20
C LEU A 136 -9.14 -5.15 -2.01
N PHE A 137 -8.42 -5.45 -0.92
CA PHE A 137 -8.32 -6.82 -0.42
C PHE A 137 -9.57 -7.17 0.39
N ALA A 138 -10.16 -8.32 0.11
CA ALA A 138 -11.24 -8.86 0.91
C ALA A 138 -10.72 -9.32 2.29
N ARG A 139 -11.39 -8.91 3.37
CA ARG A 139 -10.93 -9.17 4.74
C ARG A 139 -11.07 -10.62 5.22
N ALA A 140 -11.90 -11.44 4.57
CA ALA A 140 -12.23 -12.80 5.02
C ALA A 140 -11.80 -13.90 4.03
N THR A 141 -11.22 -13.51 2.90
CA THR A 141 -10.92 -14.39 1.77
C THR A 141 -9.69 -13.88 1.04
N ASP A 142 -9.02 -14.74 0.27
CA ASP A 142 -7.86 -14.36 -0.57
C ASP A 142 -8.27 -13.71 -1.90
N TYR A 143 -9.30 -12.87 -1.88
CA TYR A 143 -9.77 -12.15 -3.06
C TYR A 143 -9.28 -10.71 -3.06
N VAL A 144 -8.94 -10.23 -4.26
CA VAL A 144 -8.71 -8.81 -4.54
C VAL A 144 -9.78 -8.34 -5.50
N LEU A 145 -10.39 -7.20 -5.18
CA LEU A 145 -11.39 -6.55 -6.00
C LEU A 145 -10.74 -5.31 -6.64
N VAL A 146 -10.98 -5.15 -7.94
CA VAL A 146 -10.52 -4.00 -8.71
C VAL A 146 -11.72 -3.39 -9.42
N GLY A 147 -11.99 -2.12 -9.15
CA GLY A 147 -12.95 -1.33 -9.92
C GLY A 147 -12.25 -0.60 -11.05
N ASP A 148 -12.96 -0.36 -12.16
CA ASP A 148 -12.42 0.32 -13.34
C ASP A 148 -13.19 1.60 -13.73
N SER A 149 -12.79 2.19 -14.85
CA SER A 149 -13.34 3.45 -15.38
C SER A 149 -14.72 3.31 -16.00
N ASP A 150 -15.13 2.09 -16.35
CA ASP A 150 -16.45 1.79 -16.91
C ASP A 150 -17.46 1.43 -15.81
N GLY A 151 -16.99 1.36 -14.56
CA GLY A 151 -17.80 1.05 -13.38
C GLY A 151 -17.94 -0.45 -13.13
N GLU A 152 -17.16 -1.30 -13.81
CA GLU A 152 -17.12 -2.73 -13.53
C GLU A 152 -16.24 -3.01 -12.30
N VAL A 153 -16.55 -4.10 -11.60
CA VAL A 153 -15.72 -4.64 -10.51
C VAL A 153 -15.31 -6.05 -10.84
N THR A 154 -14.01 -6.25 -11.04
CA THR A 154 -13.44 -7.57 -11.26
C THR A 154 -12.89 -8.15 -9.96
N VAL A 155 -13.14 -9.43 -9.72
CA VAL A 155 -12.67 -10.16 -8.54
C VAL A 155 -11.60 -11.17 -8.94
N TYR A 156 -10.42 -11.06 -8.35
CA TYR A 156 -9.29 -11.94 -8.58
C TYR A 156 -9.04 -12.82 -7.35
N GLN A 157 -8.92 -14.13 -7.54
CA GLN A 157 -8.46 -15.04 -6.49
C GLN A 157 -6.94 -15.09 -6.47
N LEU A 158 -6.33 -14.74 -5.34
CA LEU A 158 -4.90 -14.88 -5.13
C LEU A 158 -4.59 -16.32 -4.71
N ARG A 159 -4.43 -17.21 -5.69
CA ARG A 159 -4.01 -18.60 -5.42
C ARG A 159 -2.50 -18.66 -5.26
N ASN A 160 -2.04 -19.47 -4.30
CA ASN A 160 -0.61 -19.78 -4.08
C ASN A 160 0.26 -18.63 -3.57
N LEU A 161 -0.32 -17.54 -3.05
CA LEU A 161 0.43 -16.65 -2.17
C LEU A 161 0.51 -17.34 -0.80
N ARG A 162 1.67 -17.94 -0.50
CA ARG A 162 2.03 -18.69 0.72
C ARG A 162 0.85 -19.07 1.63
N VAL A 163 0.43 -20.33 1.51
CA VAL A 163 -0.35 -21.01 2.55
C VAL A 163 0.67 -21.63 3.52
N ASP A 164 0.68 -21.11 4.76
CA ASP A 164 1.25 -21.64 6.01
C ASP A 164 2.76 -21.93 6.15
N SER A 165 3.39 -21.24 7.11
CA SER A 165 4.57 -21.74 7.84
C SER A 165 4.66 -21.22 9.28
N TYR A 166 3.54 -21.20 10.03
CA TYR A 166 3.58 -20.99 11.49
C TYR A 166 2.91 -22.10 12.33
N SER A 167 2.48 -23.21 11.74
CA SER A 167 1.80 -24.30 12.46
C SER A 167 2.63 -25.56 12.74
N ASN A 168 3.96 -25.45 12.84
CA ASN A 168 4.83 -26.58 13.24
C ASN A 168 5.79 -26.22 14.38
N LEU A 169 5.24 -25.82 15.53
CA LEU A 169 5.95 -25.91 16.83
C LEU A 169 4.98 -26.31 17.94
N THR A 170 4.35 -27.47 17.83
CA THR A 170 3.93 -28.23 19.02
C THR A 170 5.00 -29.26 19.33
N ASN A 171 5.92 -28.89 20.21
CA ASN A 171 6.78 -29.87 20.87
C ASN A 171 5.90 -30.77 21.74
N HIS A 172 5.77 -32.03 21.34
CA HIS A 172 5.34 -33.08 22.24
C HIS A 172 6.53 -33.55 23.08
N THR A 173 6.38 -33.49 24.40
CA THR A 173 6.99 -34.42 25.36
C THR A 173 5.89 -34.91 26.28
#